data_AF-A0A7J9KFC9-F1
#
_entry.id   AF-A0A7J9KFC9-F1
#
_cell.length_a   1.000
_cell.length_b   1.000
_cell.length_c   1.000
_cell.angle_alpha   90.00
_cell.angle_beta   90.00
_cell.angle_gamma   90.00
#
_symmetry.space_group_name_H-M   'P 1'
#
loop_
_entity.id
_entity.type
_entity.pdbx_description
1 polymer ?
#
loop_
_entity_poly.entity_id
_entity_poly.type
_entity_poly.pdbx_seq_one_letter_code
_entity_poly.pdbx_strand_id
1 'polypeptide(L)' 'MFSYINLYGKYPPGLFASECREGKEGLACPALSPSASASENANGSQQLIRNPWMLVMAAIIAAAMLL' A
#
# COMPACT_ATOMS: atom_id res chain seq x y z
N MET A 1 -0.17 6.85 -4.94
CA MET A 1 -1.54 6.90 -5.50
C MET A 1 -1.89 8.30 -6.02
N PHE A 2 -1.87 9.35 -5.18
CA PHE A 2 -2.23 10.70 -5.62
C PHE A 2 -1.44 11.22 -6.82
N SER A 3 -0.14 10.94 -6.96
CA SER A 3 0.63 11.38 -8.13
C SER A 3 0.07 10.86 -9.46
N TYR A 4 -0.40 9.61 -9.50
CA TYR A 4 -1.03 9.04 -10.69
C TYR A 4 -2.33 9.78 -11.00
N ILE A 5 -3.22 9.88 -10.03
CA ILE A 5 -4.52 10.56 -10.17
C ILE A 5 -4.32 12.02 -10.58
N ASN A 6 -3.34 12.70 -9.99
CA ASN A 6 -3.04 14.11 -10.29
C ASN A 6 -2.51 14.28 -11.72
N LEU A 7 -1.60 13.41 -12.17
CA LEU A 7 -1.02 13.51 -13.51
C LEU A 7 -2.05 13.19 -14.61
N TYR A 8 -2.83 12.13 -14.45
CA TYR A 8 -3.79 11.70 -15.48
C TYR A 8 -5.11 12.46 -15.42
N GLY A 9 -5.58 12.82 -14.22
CA GLY A 9 -6.74 13.67 -14.01
C GLY A 9 -6.45 15.16 -14.20
N LYS A 10 -5.18 15.56 -14.39
CA LYS A 10 -4.72 16.95 -14.45
C LYS A 10 -5.18 17.76 -13.23
N TYR A 11 -5.18 17.14 -12.05
CA TYR A 11 -5.59 17.79 -10.82
C TYR A 11 -4.43 18.55 -10.17
N PRO A 12 -4.70 19.76 -9.65
CA PRO A 12 -3.69 20.51 -8.94
C PRO A 12 -3.27 19.78 -7.65
N PRO A 13 -2.02 19.98 -7.19
CA PRO A 13 -1.57 19.41 -5.94
C PRO A 13 -2.45 19.90 -4.79
N GLY A 14 -2.86 18.98 -3.91
CA GLY A 14 -3.64 19.32 -2.72
C GLY A 14 -5.16 19.43 -2.94
N LEU A 15 -5.68 19.24 -4.16
CA LEU A 15 -7.14 19.32 -4.44
C LEU A 15 -7.97 18.45 -3.48
N PHE A 16 -7.54 17.21 -3.27
CA PHE A 16 -8.28 16.28 -2.40
C PHE A 16 -8.26 16.71 -0.93
N ALA A 17 -7.23 17.42 -0.48
CA ALA A 17 -7.16 17.95 0.88
C ALA A 17 -7.91 19.29 1.05
N SER A 18 -8.07 20.06 -0.04
CA SER A 18 -8.83 21.33 -0.01
C SER A 18 -10.33 21.10 -0.06
N GLU A 19 -10.78 20.18 -0.93
CA GLU A 19 -12.19 19.90 -1.18
C GLU A 19 -12.79 18.97 -0.13
N CYS A 20 -12.10 17.87 0.19
CA CYS A 20 -12.57 16.93 1.17
C CYS A 20 -12.02 17.32 2.54
N ARG A 21 -12.87 17.97 3.34
CA ARG A 21 -12.58 18.34 4.73
C ARG A 21 -13.56 17.64 5.63
N GLU A 22 -13.08 16.62 6.34
CA GLU A 22 -13.83 15.91 7.36
C GLU A 22 -13.12 16.15 8.70
N GLY A 23 -13.83 15.93 9.83
CA GLY A 23 -13.42 16.36 11.17
C GLY A 23 -12.05 15.82 11.68
N LYS A 24 -11.87 15.79 13.00
CA LYS A 24 -10.57 15.43 13.62
C LYS A 24 -10.00 14.07 13.18
N GLU A 25 -10.88 13.15 12.77
CA GLU A 25 -10.53 11.79 12.36
C GLU A 25 -10.12 11.69 10.88
N GLY A 26 -10.14 12.79 10.13
CA GLY A 26 -9.87 12.80 8.69
C GLY A 26 -11.03 12.23 7.88
N LEU A 27 -10.76 11.87 6.62
CA LEU A 27 -11.79 11.46 5.66
C LEU A 27 -12.41 10.11 6.02
N ALA A 28 -13.74 10.06 6.09
CA ALA A 28 -14.46 8.81 6.31
C ALA A 28 -14.19 7.82 5.17
N CYS A 29 -13.72 6.62 5.52
CA CYS A 29 -13.63 5.49 4.61
C CYS A 29 -14.84 4.58 4.85
N PRO A 30 -15.97 4.78 4.15
CA PRO A 30 -17.13 3.89 4.28
C PRO A 30 -16.73 2.46 3.90
N ALA A 31 -17.46 1.47 4.44
CA ALA A 31 -17.18 0.06 4.22
C ALA A 31 -17.01 -0.24 2.71
N LEU A 32 -15.93 -0.95 2.39
CA LEU A 32 -15.58 -1.30 1.02
C LEU A 32 -16.76 -2.01 0.34
N SER A 33 -17.01 -1.64 -0.91
CA SER A 33 -18.03 -2.27 -1.75
C SER A 33 -17.91 -3.81 -1.66
N PRO A 34 -19.01 -4.58 -1.61
CA PRO A 34 -19.00 -6.03 -1.45
C PRO A 34 -18.25 -6.80 -2.57
N SER A 35 -17.77 -6.10 -3.59
CA SER A 35 -16.87 -6.67 -4.60
C SER A 35 -15.43 -6.86 -4.11
N ALA A 36 -15.04 -6.27 -2.97
CA ALA A 36 -13.74 -6.51 -2.33
C ALA A 36 -13.74 -7.75 -1.42
N SER A 37 -14.91 -8.35 -1.15
CA SER A 37 -15.07 -9.52 -0.27
C SER A 37 -15.23 -10.85 -1.03
N ALA A 38 -14.61 -10.98 -2.21
CA ALA A 38 -14.53 -12.23 -2.94
C ALA A 38 -13.07 -12.69 -3.10
N SER A 39 -12.36 -12.90 -1.99
CA SER A 39 -11.20 -13.79 -1.95
C SER A 39 -10.85 -14.18 -0.52
N GLU A 40 -11.77 -14.88 0.14
CA GLU A 40 -11.40 -15.80 1.22
C GLU A 40 -12.03 -17.15 0.88
N ASN A 41 -11.26 -18.01 0.21
CA ASN A 41 -11.17 -19.46 0.48
C ASN A 41 -10.18 -20.15 -0.47
N ALA A 42 -9.03 -20.52 0.11
CA ALA A 42 -8.19 -21.68 -0.16
C ALA A 42 -8.02 -22.21 -1.60
N ASN A 43 -6.90 -21.83 -2.23
CA ASN A 43 -5.94 -22.66 -2.98
C ASN A 43 -5.37 -21.86 -4.17
N GLY A 44 -4.32 -21.09 -3.93
CA GLY A 44 -3.67 -20.33 -5.00
C GLY A 44 -2.63 -19.38 -4.45
N SER A 45 -1.38 -19.86 -4.41
CA SER A 45 -0.17 -19.05 -4.30
C SER A 45 -0.04 -18.24 -3.01
N GLN A 46 0.73 -18.80 -2.09
CA GLN A 46 1.57 -18.06 -1.13
C GLN A 46 2.36 -16.95 -1.84
N GLN A 47 1.71 -15.83 -2.15
CA GLN A 47 2.38 -14.60 -2.45
C GLN A 47 2.75 -13.98 -1.10
N LEU A 48 3.68 -14.66 -0.43
CA LEU A 48 4.60 -14.03 0.49
C LEU A 48 5.04 -12.76 -0.23
N ILE A 49 4.61 -11.61 0.28
CA ILE A 49 5.22 -10.32 -0.03
C ILE A 49 6.66 -10.46 0.47
N ARG A 50 7.50 -11.10 -0.35
CA ARG A 50 8.91 -11.35 -0.13
C ARG A 50 9.58 -10.01 -0.33
N ASN A 51 9.49 -9.15 0.68
CA ASN A 51 10.24 -7.91 0.71
C ASN A 51 11.72 -8.28 0.58
N PRO A 52 12.38 -7.99 -0.57
CA PRO A 52 13.72 -8.49 -0.85
C PRO A 52 14.75 -7.95 0.15
N TRP A 53 14.43 -6.87 0.86
CA TRP A 53 15.22 -6.29 1.93
C TRP A 53 15.53 -7.29 3.06
N MET A 54 14.59 -8.14 3.44
CA MET A 54 14.81 -9.11 4.54
C MET A 54 15.93 -10.10 4.19
N LEU A 55 16.02 -10.49 2.90
CA LEU A 55 17.03 -11.44 2.43
C LEU A 55 18.40 -10.78 2.26
N VAL A 56 18.41 -9.54 1.79
CA VAL A 56 19.64 -8.75 1.69
C VAL A 56 20.26 -8.55 3.07
N MET A 57 19.46 -8.19 4.08
CA MET A 57 19.98 -8.05 5.46
C MET A 57 20.50 -9.37 6.01
N ALA A 58 19.77 -10.48 5.82
CA ALA A 58 20.22 -11.79 6.29
C ALA A 58 21.54 -12.23 5.63
N ALA A 59 21.72 -11.98 4.34
CA ALA A 59 22.96 -12.30 3.62
C ALA A 59 24.14 -11.44 4.10
N ILE A 60 23.93 -10.14 4.33
CA ILE A 60 24.97 -9.23 4.86
C ILE A 60 25.41 -9.70 6.26
N ILE A 61 24.46 -10.02 7.14
CA ILE A 61 24.76 -10.49 8.50
C ILE A 61 25.56 -11.80 8.45
N ALA A 62 25.15 -12.76 7.62
CA ALA A 62 25.86 -14.03 7.47
C ALA A 62 27.29 -13.85 6.94
N ALA A 63 27.50 -12.95 5.96
CA ALA A 63 28.82 -12.66 5.42
C ALA A 63 29.73 -11.97 6.45
N ALA A 64 29.19 -11.06 7.26
CA ALA A 64 29.92 -10.38 8.31
C ALA A 64 30.38 -11.33 9.43
N MET A 65 29.60 -12.39 9.73
CA MET A 65 29.98 -13.41 10.72
C MET A 65 31.07 -14.36 10.22
N LEU A 66 31.36 -14.36 8.92
CA LEU A 66 32.36 -15.23 8.27
C LEU A 66 33.70 -14.52 8.00
N LEU A 67 33.78 -13.21 8.24
CA LEU A 67 35.00 -12.39 8.14
C LEU A 67 35.58 -12.15 9.53
#